data_AF-A0A1C4B2P6-F1
#
_entry.id   AF-A0A1C4B2P6-F1
#
_cell.length_a   1.000
_cell.length_b   1.000
_cell.length_c   1.000
_cell.angle_alpha   90.00
_cell.angle_beta   90.00
_cell.angle_gamma   90.00
#
_symmetry.space_group_name_H-M   'P 1'
#
loop_
_entity.id
_entity.type
_entity.pdbx_description
1 polymer ?
#
loop_
_entity_poly.entity_id
_entity_poly.type
_entity_poly.pdbx_seq_one_letter_code
_entity_poly.pdbx_strand_id
1 'polypeptide(L)'
;MFKLRSKRPKFDAKAYDERLNQAIERAKYDYEKARISEDAMFESNIAPNMIKAETARAKQKYFFLLRAARERGMKGHWSTAFVHPEK
;
A
#
# COMPACT_ATOMS: atom_id res chain seq x y z
N MET A 1 -45.40 6.57 -17.71
CA MET A 1 -44.37 7.05 -16.76
C MET A 1 -43.43 5.90 -16.43
N PHE A 2 -42.19 5.92 -16.91
CA PHE A 2 -41.18 4.92 -16.56
C PHE A 2 -40.44 5.37 -15.28
N LYS A 3 -40.68 4.68 -14.16
CA LYS A 3 -39.88 4.87 -12.94
C LYS A 3 -38.53 4.17 -13.13
N LEU A 4 -37.50 4.95 -13.47
CA LEU A 4 -36.10 4.54 -13.36
C LEU A 4 -35.75 4.36 -11.87
N ARG A 5 -36.09 3.20 -11.29
CA ARG A 5 -35.45 2.75 -10.06
C ARG A 5 -34.02 2.39 -10.41
N SER A 6 -33.09 3.34 -10.30
CA SER A 6 -31.67 3.04 -10.31
C SER A 6 -31.38 2.15 -9.09
N LYS A 7 -31.33 0.83 -9.28
CA LYS A 7 -30.86 -0.08 -8.24
C LYS A 7 -29.39 0.28 -7.99
N ARG A 8 -29.09 0.82 -6.80
CA ARG A 8 -27.71 1.02 -6.39
C ARG A 8 -27.02 -0.35 -6.43
N PRO A 9 -25.84 -0.47 -7.06
CA PRO A 9 -25.12 -1.73 -7.09
C PRO A 9 -24.85 -2.17 -5.65
N LYS A 10 -25.13 -3.45 -5.38
CA LYS A 10 -24.86 -4.05 -4.06
C LYS A 10 -23.35 -4.04 -3.86
N PHE A 11 -22.90 -3.62 -2.68
CA PHE A 11 -21.48 -3.67 -2.33
C PHE A 11 -21.02 -5.12 -2.29
N ASP A 12 -20.02 -5.45 -3.11
CA ASP A 12 -19.36 -6.75 -3.11
C ASP A 12 -18.13 -6.69 -2.19
N ALA A 13 -18.30 -7.20 -0.97
CA ALA A 13 -17.24 -7.24 0.01
C ALA A 13 -16.05 -8.08 -0.44
N LYS A 14 -16.28 -9.20 -1.15
CA LYS A 14 -15.22 -10.10 -1.60
C LYS A 14 -14.37 -9.43 -2.68
N ALA A 15 -15.02 -8.83 -3.67
CA ALA A 15 -14.30 -8.10 -4.72
C ALA A 15 -13.54 -6.88 -4.17
N TYR A 16 -14.08 -6.24 -3.13
CA TYR A 16 -13.36 -5.17 -2.42
C TYR A 16 -12.12 -5.72 -1.70
N ASP A 17 -12.24 -6.83 -0.97
CA ASP A 17 -11.14 -7.44 -0.22
C ASP A 17 -10.02 -7.93 -1.16
N GLU A 18 -10.36 -8.49 -2.32
CA GLU A 18 -9.40 -8.85 -3.36
C GLU A 18 -8.63 -7.64 -3.90
N ARG A 19 -9.33 -6.52 -4.15
CA ARG A 19 -8.69 -5.28 -4.59
C ARG A 19 -7.82 -4.66 -3.50
N LEU A 20 -8.28 -4.70 -2.26
CA LEU A 20 -7.52 -4.19 -1.12
C LEU A 20 -6.23 -4.99 -0.94
N ASN A 21 -6.31 -6.31 -1.06
CA ASN A 21 -5.15 -7.19 -1.06
C ASN A 21 -4.14 -6.80 -2.17
N GLN A 22 -4.59 -6.73 -3.43
CA GLN A 22 -3.72 -6.32 -4.54
C GLN A 22 -3.09 -4.94 -4.34
N ALA A 23 -3.84 -4.00 -3.75
CA ALA A 23 -3.34 -2.67 -3.44
C ALA A 23 -2.27 -2.69 -2.36
N ILE A 24 -2.39 -3.56 -1.35
CA ILE A 24 -1.39 -3.74 -0.29
C ILE A 24 -0.10 -4.31 -0.86
N GLU A 25 -0.17 -5.36 -1.67
CA GLU A 25 1.00 -5.96 -2.31
C GLU A 25 1.75 -4.95 -3.18
N ARG A 26 1.01 -4.18 -4.00
CA ARG A 26 1.61 -3.12 -4.81
C ARG A 26 2.24 -2.03 -3.95
N ALA A 27 1.57 -1.57 -2.90
CA ALA A 27 2.10 -0.53 -2.02
C ALA A 27 3.34 -1.01 -1.24
N LYS A 28 3.40 -2.31 -0.88
CA LYS A 28 4.57 -2.93 -0.27
C LYS A 28 5.76 -2.89 -1.24
N TYR A 29 5.56 -3.33 -2.48
CA TYR A 29 6.59 -3.28 -3.52
C TYR A 29 7.07 -1.85 -3.79
N ASP A 30 6.14 -0.90 -3.92
CA ASP A 30 6.47 0.51 -4.14
C ASP A 30 7.33 1.08 -2.99
N TYR A 31 6.99 0.74 -1.74
CA TYR A 31 7.76 1.15 -0.58
C TYR A 31 9.15 0.50 -0.53
N GLU A 32 9.27 -0.80 -0.82
CA GLU A 32 10.55 -1.50 -0.87
C GLU A 32 11.46 -0.90 -1.96
N LYS A 33 10.90 -0.66 -3.15
CA LYS A 33 11.60 0.01 -4.25
C LYS A 33 12.06 1.41 -3.89
N ALA A 34 11.21 2.20 -3.24
CA ALA A 34 11.56 3.55 -2.78
C ALA A 34 12.68 3.51 -1.74
N ARG A 35 12.65 2.56 -0.79
CA ARG A 35 13.72 2.38 0.20
C ARG A 35 15.05 2.04 -0.45
N ILE A 36 15.07 1.10 -1.39
CA ILE A 36 16.30 0.74 -2.14
C ILE A 36 16.83 1.95 -2.91
N SER A 37 15.94 2.76 -3.49
CA SER A 37 16.32 3.96 -4.22
C SER A 37 16.87 5.04 -3.29
N GLU A 38 16.30 5.19 -2.08
CA GLU A 38 16.82 6.07 -1.04
C GLU A 38 18.23 5.67 -0.63
N ASP A 39 18.45 4.39 -0.33
CA ASP A 39 19.77 3.87 0.06
C ASP A 39 20.81 4.13 -1.04
N ALA A 40 20.49 3.83 -2.31
CA ALA A 40 21.39 4.04 -3.45
C ALA A 40 21.67 5.52 -3.75
N MET A 41 20.71 6.42 -3.50
CA MET A 41 20.86 7.84 -3.80
C MET A 41 21.54 8.63 -2.67
N PHE A 42 21.48 8.12 -1.44
CA PHE A 42 22.33 8.60 -0.36
C PHE A 42 23.81 8.47 -0.69
N GLU A 43 24.21 7.40 -1.39
CA GLU A 43 25.59 7.21 -1.85
C GLU A 43 26.00 8.21 -2.95
N SER A 44 25.05 8.74 -3.72
CA SER A 44 25.31 9.61 -4.87
C SER A 44 25.13 11.12 -4.62
N ASN A 45 24.73 11.54 -3.42
CA ASN A 45 24.51 12.95 -3.03
C ASN A 45 23.44 13.71 -3.83
N ILE A 46 22.52 12.99 -4.50
CA ILE A 46 21.47 13.58 -5.34
C ILE A 46 20.19 13.83 -4.51
N ALA A 47 19.85 15.10 -4.29
CA ALA A 47 18.57 15.59 -3.76
C ALA A 47 17.91 14.72 -2.65
N PRO A 48 18.59 14.46 -1.53
CA PRO A 48 18.16 13.47 -0.52
C PRO A 48 16.81 13.79 0.13
N ASN A 49 16.42 15.06 0.18
CA ASN A 49 15.15 15.47 0.79
C ASN A 49 13.92 15.03 -0.02
N MET A 50 14.00 15.10 -1.35
CA MET A 50 12.88 14.67 -2.20
C MET A 50 12.68 13.16 -2.12
N ILE A 51 13.78 12.41 -2.16
CA ILE A 51 13.76 10.95 -2.15
C ILE A 51 13.22 10.44 -0.80
N LYS A 52 13.66 11.03 0.32
CA LYS A 52 13.09 10.76 1.65
C LYS A 52 11.59 11.03 1.71
N ALA A 53 11.12 12.12 1.10
CA ALA A 53 9.70 12.46 1.08
C ALA A 53 8.89 11.43 0.26
N GLU A 54 9.43 10.95 -0.85
CA GLU A 54 8.82 9.89 -1.67
C GLU A 54 8.74 8.56 -0.91
N THR A 55 9.82 8.13 -0.26
CA THR A 55 9.83 6.92 0.57
C THR A 55 8.83 7.03 1.73
N ALA A 56 8.80 8.18 2.42
CA ALA A 56 7.86 8.43 3.51
C ALA A 56 6.40 8.36 3.03
N ARG A 57 6.10 8.90 1.85
CA ARG A 57 4.76 8.83 1.24
C ARG A 57 4.38 7.39 0.89
N ALA A 58 5.30 6.62 0.29
CA ALA A 58 5.06 5.21 -0.04
C ALA A 58 4.80 4.38 1.23
N LYS A 59 5.60 4.62 2.29
CA LYS A 59 5.43 4.01 3.61
C LYS A 59 4.06 4.29 4.20
N GLN A 60 3.65 5.56 4.23
CA GLN A 60 2.34 5.97 4.77
C GLN A 60 1.18 5.29 4.01
N LYS A 61 1.25 5.23 2.68
CA LYS A 61 0.24 4.56 1.85
C LYS A 61 0.12 3.08 2.18
N TYR A 62 1.25 2.37 2.30
CA TYR A 62 1.25 0.96 2.67
C TYR A 62 0.60 0.72 4.05
N PHE A 63 0.99 1.49 5.08
CA PHE A 63 0.41 1.33 6.42
C PHE A 63 -1.06 1.72 6.51
N PHE A 64 -1.50 2.71 5.73
CA PHE A 64 -2.90 3.06 5.62
C PHE A 64 -3.74 1.88 5.10
N LEU A 65 -3.27 1.21 4.05
CA LEU A 65 -3.96 0.05 3.47
C LEU A 65 -3.95 -1.16 4.42
N LEU A 66 -2.83 -1.40 5.13
CA LEU A 66 -2.77 -2.41 6.18
C LEU A 66 -3.78 -2.15 7.30
N ARG A 67 -3.96 -0.90 7.70
CA ARG A 67 -4.96 -0.52 8.71
C ARG A 67 -6.37 -0.84 8.23
N ALA A 68 -6.70 -0.48 6.99
CA ALA A 68 -7.99 -0.81 6.39
C ALA A 68 -8.24 -2.33 6.34
N ALA A 69 -7.22 -3.13 6.01
CA ALA A 69 -7.33 -4.58 6.02
C ALA A 69 -7.53 -5.15 7.43
N ARG A 70 -6.85 -4.59 8.45
CA ARG A 70 -7.02 -4.98 9.87
C ARG A 70 -8.43 -4.69 10.37
N GLU A 71 -8.98 -3.52 10.06
CA GLU A 71 -10.35 -3.14 10.43
C GLU A 71 -11.40 -4.09 9.84
N ARG A 72 -11.07 -4.74 8.71
CA ARG A 72 -11.91 -5.75 8.06
C ARG A 72 -11.62 -7.18 8.49
N GLY A 73 -10.66 -7.39 9.41
CA GLY A 73 -10.27 -8.73 9.88
C GLY A 73 -9.54 -9.58 8.84
N MET A 74 -8.99 -8.96 7.78
CA MET A 74 -8.25 -9.68 6.75
C MET A 74 -6.90 -10.16 7.30
N LYS A 75 -6.61 -11.45 7.12
CA LYS A 75 -5.31 -12.06 7.43
C LYS A 75 -4.65 -12.47 6.12
N GLY A 76 -3.43 -12.01 5.88
CA GLY A 76 -2.67 -12.39 4.68
C GLY A 76 -1.17 -12.20 4.86
N HIS A 77 -0.40 -12.74 3.91
CA HIS A 77 1.06 -12.84 3.99
C HIS A 77 1.78 -11.47 4.01
N TRP A 78 1.08 -10.39 3.67
CA TRP A 78 1.54 -9.01 3.76
C TRP A 78 1.79 -8.50 5.19
N SER A 79 1.33 -9.21 6.24
CA SER A 79 1.61 -8.85 7.63
C SER A 79 2.98 -9.31 8.13
N THR A 80 3.73 -10.07 7.33
CA THR A 80 5.08 -10.50 7.71
C THR A 80 5.92 -9.24 7.90
N ALA A 81 6.43 -9.05 9.13
CA ALA A 81 7.31 -7.94 9.46
C ALA A 81 8.45 -7.91 8.44
N PHE A 82 8.74 -6.73 7.89
CA PHE A 82 9.92 -6.52 7.05
C PHE A 82 11.11 -7.07 7.83
N VAL A 83 11.66 -8.19 7.36
CA VAL A 83 12.92 -8.69 7.91
C VAL A 83 13.93 -7.64 7.50
N HIS A 84 14.38 -6.81 8.44
CA HIS A 84 15.62 -6.09 8.28
C HIS A 84 16.70 -7.18 8.21
N PRO A 85 17.40 -7.38 7.07
CA PRO A 85 18.67 -8.07 7.14
C PRO A 85 19.58 -7.15 7.95
N GLU A 86 19.60 -7.33 9.27
CA GLU A 86 20.59 -6.69 10.12
C GLU A 86 21.92 -7.40 9.94
N LYS A 87 22.91 -6.59 9.57
CA LYS A 87 24.37 -6.74 9.57
C LYS A 87 25.01 -7.35 8.32
#